data_AF-A0A1Q5IJP4-F1
#
_entry.id   AF-A0A1Q5IJP4-F1
#
_cell.length_a   1.000
_cell.length_b   1.000
_cell.length_c   1.000
_cell.angle_alpha   90.00
_cell.angle_beta   90.00
_cell.angle_gamma   90.00
#
_symmetry.space_group_name_H-M   'P 1'
#
loop_
_entity.id
_entity.type
_entity.pdbx_description
1 polymer ?
#
loop_
_entity_poly.entity_id
_entity_poly.type
_entity_poly.pdbx_seq_one_letter_code
_entity_poly.pdbx_strand_id
1 'polypeptide(L)'
;MDVEAARLAYQEAGFGVTDALVAFLREYGETTVFWPSHVTGDESSLTISVEEAAAEFNLRFYEKRLGMSALPVGVAFSTGESVLLAENGDIVLGGEGVVQRVANGFEESVRALISGDWDMTFF
;
A
#
# COMPACT_ATOMS: atom_id res chain seq x y z
N MET A 1 -16.85 -2.62 -0.24
CA MET A 1 -16.08 -2.89 -1.47
C MET A 1 -16.67 -4.03 -2.31
N ASP A 2 -16.92 -3.73 -3.59
CA ASP A 2 -17.25 -4.70 -4.65
C ASP A 2 -15.95 -5.13 -5.36
N VAL A 3 -15.60 -6.42 -5.24
CA VAL A 3 -14.35 -6.97 -5.80
C VAL A 3 -14.32 -6.90 -7.32
N GLU A 4 -15.47 -7.01 -8.00
CA GLU A 4 -15.52 -6.89 -9.46
C GLU A 4 -15.37 -5.43 -9.91
N ALA A 5 -15.93 -4.49 -9.15
CA ALA A 5 -15.68 -3.06 -9.39
C ALA A 5 -14.21 -2.70 -9.15
N ALA A 6 -13.59 -3.21 -8.08
CA ALA A 6 -12.17 -3.05 -7.82
C ALA A 6 -11.34 -3.65 -8.96
N ARG A 7 -11.64 -4.88 -9.38
CA ARG A 7 -10.97 -5.53 -10.51
C ARG A 7 -11.06 -4.69 -11.77
N LEU A 8 -12.23 -4.13 -12.09
CA LEU A 8 -12.40 -3.25 -13.24
C LEU A 8 -11.52 -2.01 -13.12
N ALA A 9 -11.50 -1.35 -11.95
CA ALA A 9 -10.65 -0.19 -11.71
C ALA A 9 -9.16 -0.50 -11.91
N TYR A 10 -8.68 -1.65 -11.41
CA TYR A 10 -7.30 -2.09 -11.66
C TYR A 10 -7.04 -2.33 -13.15
N GLN A 11 -7.98 -2.97 -13.86
CA GLN A 11 -7.83 -3.23 -15.29
C GLN A 11 -7.84 -1.95 -16.13
N GLU A 12 -8.73 -1.00 -15.82
CA GLU A 12 -8.81 0.32 -16.48
C GLU A 12 -7.55 1.15 -16.22
N ALA A 13 -6.96 1.03 -15.03
CA ALA A 13 -5.68 1.63 -14.69
C ALA A 13 -4.47 0.87 -15.29
N GLY A 14 -4.70 -0.23 -16.01
CA GLY A 14 -3.67 -0.99 -16.72
C GLY A 14 -2.93 -2.04 -15.88
N PHE A 15 -3.48 -2.41 -14.72
CA PHE A 15 -2.91 -3.39 -13.80
C PHE A 15 -3.42 -4.81 -14.06
N GLY A 16 -2.51 -5.77 -13.89
CA GLY A 16 -2.86 -7.17 -13.81
C GLY A 16 -3.47 -7.48 -12.46
N VAL A 17 -4.73 -7.93 -12.43
CA VAL A 17 -5.37 -8.37 -11.20
C VAL A 17 -4.89 -9.78 -10.85
N THR A 18 -4.24 -9.91 -9.70
CA THR A 18 -3.70 -11.18 -9.19
C THR A 18 -4.62 -11.80 -8.15
N ASP A 19 -4.51 -13.12 -7.94
CA ASP A 19 -5.24 -13.80 -6.86
C ASP A 19 -4.85 -13.25 -5.48
N ALA A 20 -3.59 -12.82 -5.30
CA ALA A 20 -3.11 -12.20 -4.08
C ALA A 20 -3.82 -10.86 -3.80
N LEU A 21 -3.98 -10.01 -4.82
CA LEU A 21 -4.74 -8.77 -4.68
C LEU A 21 -6.21 -9.06 -4.35
N VAL A 22 -6.84 -10.03 -5.01
CA VAL A 22 -8.22 -10.41 -4.72
C VAL A 22 -8.39 -10.91 -3.29
N ALA A 23 -7.46 -11.74 -2.81
CA ALA A 23 -7.46 -12.22 -1.43
C ALA A 23 -7.29 -11.05 -0.44
N PHE A 24 -6.31 -10.17 -0.68
CA PHE A 24 -6.05 -8.99 0.14
C PHE A 24 -7.27 -8.09 0.24
N LEU A 25 -7.90 -7.76 -0.89
CA LEU A 25 -9.06 -6.89 -0.93
C LEU A 25 -10.28 -7.53 -0.26
N ARG A 26 -10.46 -8.85 -0.38
CA ARG A 26 -11.54 -9.55 0.35
C ARG A 26 -11.36 -9.52 1.86
N GLU A 27 -10.13 -9.57 2.32
CA GLU A 27 -9.80 -9.60 3.73
C GLU A 27 -9.85 -8.22 4.37
N TYR A 28 -9.23 -7.22 3.73
CA TYR A 28 -9.03 -5.89 4.31
C TYR A 28 -9.95 -4.81 3.72
N GLY A 29 -10.53 -5.00 2.53
CA GLY A 29 -11.57 -4.12 1.99
C GLY A 29 -11.19 -2.63 2.01
N GLU A 30 -12.13 -1.77 2.42
CA GLU A 30 -11.93 -0.32 2.63
C GLU A 30 -11.60 -0.02 4.11
N THR A 31 -10.55 -0.64 4.63
CA THR A 31 -10.14 -0.44 6.03
C THR A 31 -9.27 0.80 6.16
N THR A 32 -9.60 1.63 7.14
CA THR A 32 -8.71 2.70 7.63
C THR A 32 -8.27 2.39 9.05
N VAL A 33 -6.96 2.50 9.27
CA VAL A 33 -6.33 2.41 10.59
C VAL A 33 -5.76 3.78 10.95
N PHE A 34 -5.99 4.23 12.18
CA PHE A 34 -5.45 5.47 12.73
C PHE A 34 -4.56 5.19 13.93
N TRP A 35 -3.45 5.91 14.06
CA TRP A 35 -2.56 5.84 15.23
C TRP A 35 -1.80 7.16 15.41
N PRO A 36 -1.35 7.49 16.64
CA PRO A 36 -0.46 8.62 16.84
C PRO A 36 0.95 8.30 16.30
N SER A 37 1.53 9.22 15.54
CA SER A 37 2.92 9.15 15.09
C SER A 37 3.86 9.13 16.30
N HIS A 38 4.81 8.18 16.33
CA HIS A 38 5.87 8.15 17.34
C HIS A 38 6.84 9.32 17.22
N VAL A 39 6.90 9.97 16.05
CA VAL A 39 7.83 11.06 15.77
C VAL A 39 7.24 12.40 16.17
N THR A 40 5.98 12.68 15.77
CA THR A 40 5.36 14.00 15.95
C THR A 40 4.24 14.02 16.99
N GLY A 41 3.64 12.87 17.31
CA GLY A 41 2.44 12.76 18.13
C GLY A 41 1.14 13.07 17.38
N ASP A 42 1.21 13.49 16.12
CA ASP A 42 0.05 13.77 15.28
C ASP A 42 -0.62 12.47 14.81
N GLU A 43 -1.90 12.54 14.45
CA GLU A 43 -2.61 11.40 13.88
C GLU A 43 -2.02 11.00 12.52
N SER A 44 -1.65 9.73 12.42
CA SER A 44 -1.26 9.04 11.20
C SER A 44 -2.35 8.06 10.82
N SER A 45 -2.45 7.77 9.53
CA SER A 45 -3.43 6.83 9.01
C SER A 45 -2.86 5.95 7.91
N LEU A 46 -3.55 4.83 7.69
CA LEU A 46 -3.40 4.00 6.51
C LEU A 46 -4.80 3.63 6.08
N THR A 47 -5.14 3.94 4.84
CA THR A 47 -6.43 3.64 4.22
C THR A 47 -6.21 2.70 3.05
N ILE A 48 -6.85 1.54 3.06
CA ILE A 48 -7.00 0.71 1.87
C ILE A 48 -8.15 1.31 1.04
N SER A 49 -7.84 1.80 -0.15
CA SER A 49 -8.79 2.46 -1.03
C SER A 49 -8.30 2.29 -2.46
N VAL A 50 -8.99 1.46 -3.25
CA VAL A 50 -8.63 1.21 -4.66
C VAL A 50 -8.76 2.47 -5.50
N GLU A 51 -9.73 3.32 -5.19
CA GLU A 51 -9.98 4.58 -5.91
C GLU A 51 -8.83 5.56 -5.69
N GLU A 52 -8.46 5.81 -4.42
CA GLU A 52 -7.33 6.68 -4.09
C GLU A 52 -6.01 6.07 -4.58
N ALA A 53 -5.90 4.74 -4.49
CA ALA A 53 -4.77 3.96 -5.00
C ALA A 53 -4.73 3.84 -6.53
N ALA A 54 -5.64 4.44 -7.29
CA ALA A 54 -5.58 4.47 -8.76
C ALA A 54 -5.33 5.88 -9.34
N ALA A 55 -5.46 6.95 -8.55
CA ALA A 55 -5.39 8.34 -8.99
C ALA A 55 -3.98 8.92 -9.30
N GLU A 56 -2.90 8.47 -8.65
CA GLU A 56 -1.54 9.05 -8.80
C GLU A 56 -0.42 7.99 -8.86
N PHE A 57 -0.09 7.45 -10.05
CA PHE A 57 0.85 6.32 -10.11
C PHE A 57 1.91 6.40 -11.18
N ASN A 58 3.18 6.42 -10.73
CA ASN A 58 4.34 6.02 -11.54
C ASN A 58 4.82 4.62 -11.11
N LEU A 59 3.95 3.61 -11.25
CA LEU A 59 4.25 2.24 -10.80
C LEU A 59 5.47 1.63 -11.47
N ARG A 60 5.72 1.94 -12.74
CA ARG A 60 6.93 1.49 -13.45
C ARG A 60 8.21 1.92 -12.73
N PHE A 61 8.18 3.08 -12.08
CA PHE A 61 9.32 3.56 -11.29
C PHE A 61 9.47 2.76 -9.99
N TYR A 62 8.36 2.47 -9.30
CA TYR A 62 8.37 1.69 -8.06
C TYR A 62 8.76 0.22 -8.31
N GLU A 63 8.15 -0.44 -9.29
CA GLU A 63 8.49 -1.82 -9.68
C GLU A 63 9.96 -1.96 -10.07
N LYS A 64 10.50 -0.97 -10.83
CA LYS A 64 11.92 -0.97 -11.22
C LYS A 64 12.85 -0.90 -10.01
N ARG A 65 12.50 -0.12 -8.98
CA ARG A 65 13.28 -0.02 -7.75
C ARG A 65 13.15 -1.25 -6.86
N LEU A 66 11.94 -1.76 -6.72
CA LEU A 66 11.65 -2.94 -5.92
C LEU A 66 12.21 -4.22 -6.55
N GLY A 67 12.40 -4.22 -7.88
CA GLY A 67 12.87 -5.38 -8.64
C GLY A 67 11.81 -6.47 -8.81
N MET A 68 10.54 -6.16 -8.52
CA MET A 68 9.38 -7.05 -8.62
C MET A 68 8.11 -6.25 -8.85
N SER A 69 7.03 -6.93 -9.26
CA SER A 69 5.73 -6.28 -9.44
C SER A 69 5.08 -5.91 -8.11
N ALA A 70 4.39 -4.77 -8.12
CA ALA A 70 3.65 -4.27 -6.98
C ALA A 70 2.37 -3.57 -7.45
N LEU A 71 1.30 -3.69 -6.65
CA LEU A 71 -0.01 -3.14 -6.95
C LEU A 71 -0.39 -2.12 -5.90
N PRO A 72 -0.89 -0.93 -6.28
CA PRO A 72 -1.30 0.05 -5.30
C PRO A 72 -2.59 -0.44 -4.64
N VAL A 73 -2.67 -0.41 -3.31
CA VAL A 73 -3.82 -0.89 -2.53
C VAL A 73 -4.40 0.19 -1.62
N GLY A 74 -3.68 1.29 -1.40
CA GLY A 74 -4.16 2.35 -0.54
C GLY A 74 -3.23 3.54 -0.47
N VAL A 75 -3.47 4.36 0.55
CA VAL A 75 -2.67 5.53 0.90
C VAL A 75 -2.32 5.50 2.38
N ALA A 76 -1.16 6.02 2.73
CA ALA A 76 -0.68 6.16 4.10
C ALA A 76 -0.30 7.62 4.38
N PHE A 77 -0.40 7.95 5.67
CA PHE A 77 -0.09 9.25 6.24
C PHE A 77 -0.91 10.41 5.65
N SER A 78 -0.72 11.60 6.22
CA SER A 78 -1.37 12.83 5.73
C SER A 78 -0.74 13.34 4.43
N THR A 79 0.46 12.85 4.10
CA THR A 79 1.25 13.16 2.91
C THR A 79 0.85 12.35 1.69
N GLY A 80 0.04 11.29 1.85
CA GLY A 80 -0.57 10.55 0.75
C GLY A 80 0.37 9.54 0.09
N GLU A 81 1.35 9.01 0.83
CA GLU A 81 2.22 7.94 0.33
C GLU A 81 1.39 6.76 -0.14
N SER A 82 1.74 6.22 -1.31
CA SER A 82 1.09 5.05 -1.87
C SER A 82 1.42 3.81 -1.04
N VAL A 83 0.40 3.06 -0.65
CA VAL A 83 0.55 1.71 -0.09
C VAL A 83 0.51 0.72 -1.24
N LEU A 84 1.58 -0.06 -1.39
CA LEU A 84 1.73 -1.05 -2.45
C LEU A 84 1.78 -2.45 -1.86
N LEU A 85 1.08 -3.40 -2.50
CA LEU A 85 1.18 -4.82 -2.28
C LEU A 85 2.13 -5.43 -3.31
N ALA A 86 3.31 -5.85 -2.86
CA ALA A 86 4.28 -6.53 -3.71
C ALA A 86 3.87 -7.99 -3.99
N GLU A 87 4.36 -8.57 -5.08
CA GLU A 87 4.02 -9.95 -5.46
C GLU A 87 4.46 -11.02 -4.42
N ASN A 88 5.43 -10.70 -3.57
CA ASN A 88 5.89 -11.55 -2.46
C ASN A 88 5.06 -11.38 -1.17
N GLY A 89 4.01 -10.54 -1.19
CA GLY A 89 3.16 -10.24 -0.04
C GLY A 89 3.70 -9.14 0.88
N ASP A 90 4.82 -8.49 0.55
CA ASP A 90 5.28 -7.32 1.29
C ASP A 90 4.35 -6.12 1.08
N ILE A 91 4.17 -5.33 2.14
CA ILE A 91 3.63 -3.97 2.04
C ILE A 91 4.80 -3.00 1.89
N VAL A 92 4.68 -2.12 0.92
CA VAL A 92 5.69 -1.13 0.56
C VAL A 92 5.04 0.25 0.52
N LEU A 93 5.72 1.28 1.02
CA LEU A 93 5.31 2.66 0.86
C LEU A 93 6.08 3.29 -0.30
N GLY A 94 5.36 3.95 -1.21
CA GLY A 94 5.91 4.71 -2.32
C GLY A 94 5.54 6.19 -2.22
N GLY A 95 6.54 7.07 -2.19
CA GLY A 95 6.34 8.51 -2.08
C GLY A 95 7.61 9.27 -2.41
N GLU A 96 7.49 10.51 -2.90
CA GLU A 96 8.62 11.44 -3.19
C GLU A 96 9.81 10.81 -3.95
N GLY A 97 9.55 9.82 -4.80
CA GLY A 97 10.60 9.17 -5.57
C GLY A 97 11.43 8.15 -4.77
N VAL A 98 10.95 7.65 -3.63
CA VAL A 98 11.53 6.53 -2.88
C VAL A 98 10.52 5.40 -2.72
N VAL A 99 11.02 4.19 -2.47
CA VAL A 99 10.21 3.06 -1.98
C VAL A 99 10.82 2.53 -0.70
N GLN A 100 9.96 2.17 0.25
CA GLN A 100 10.34 1.65 1.55
C GLN A 100 9.51 0.42 1.86
N ARG A 101 10.18 -0.69 2.16
CA ARG A 101 9.51 -1.91 2.63
C ARG A 101 9.06 -1.71 4.06
N VAL A 102 7.83 -2.10 4.41
CA VAL A 102 7.32 -2.01 5.79
C VAL A 102 7.49 -3.36 6.48
N ALA A 103 6.73 -4.37 6.04
CA ALA A 103 6.80 -5.75 6.52
C ALA A 103 6.17 -6.71 5.50
N ASN A 104 6.24 -8.02 5.77
CA ASN A 104 5.53 -9.03 5.01
C ASN A 104 4.13 -9.24 5.59
N GLY A 105 3.09 -9.01 4.79
CA GLY A 105 1.69 -9.08 5.23
C GLY A 105 1.15 -7.78 5.82
N PHE A 106 -0.16 -7.58 5.69
CA PHE A 106 -0.82 -6.33 6.09
C PHE A 106 -0.81 -6.09 7.60
N GLU A 107 -1.23 -7.08 8.38
CA GLU A 107 -1.32 -6.96 9.84
C GLU A 107 0.04 -6.66 10.46
N GLU A 108 1.09 -7.33 9.99
CA GLU A 108 2.44 -7.09 10.47
C GLU A 108 2.93 -5.70 10.07
N SER A 109 2.54 -5.22 8.89
CA SER A 109 2.87 -3.86 8.44
C SER A 109 2.16 -2.81 9.30
N VAL A 110 0.89 -3.01 9.62
CA VAL A 110 0.15 -2.15 10.56
C VAL A 110 0.82 -2.17 11.94
N ARG A 111 1.18 -3.35 12.45
CA ARG A 111 1.90 -3.48 13.73
C ARG A 111 3.23 -2.72 13.69
N ALA A 112 4.01 -2.87 12.63
CA ALA A 112 5.31 -2.21 12.47
C ALA A 112 5.15 -0.68 12.40
N LEU A 113 4.16 -0.18 11.65
CA LEU A 113 3.83 1.25 11.57
C LEU A 113 3.39 1.83 12.93
N ILE A 114 2.51 1.10 13.63
CA ILE A 114 2.00 1.51 14.94
C ILE A 114 3.07 1.41 16.02
N SER A 115 4.07 0.54 15.91
CA SER A 115 5.16 0.41 16.90
C SER A 115 6.36 1.30 16.60
N GLY A 116 6.49 1.75 15.34
CA GLY A 116 7.69 2.44 14.86
C GLY A 116 8.85 1.48 14.51
N ASP A 117 8.61 0.17 14.51
CA ASP A 117 9.64 -0.86 14.28
C ASP A 117 9.76 -1.29 12.80
N TRP A 118 9.21 -0.52 11.87
CA TRP A 118 9.25 -0.91 10.45
C TRP A 118 10.63 -0.71 9.81
N ASP A 119 10.88 -1.47 8.75
CA ASP A 119 12.15 -1.48 8.04
C ASP A 119 12.40 -0.13 7.34
N MET A 120 13.28 0.70 7.92
CA MET A 120 13.61 2.02 7.35
C MET A 120 14.61 1.96 6.19
N THR A 121 14.76 0.80 5.53
CA THR A 121 15.62 0.66 4.36
C THR A 121 14.92 1.22 3.12
N PHE A 122 15.59 2.16 2.45
CA PHE A 122 15.12 2.81 1.22
C PHE A 122 15.82 2.20 0.00
N PHE A 123 15.08 2.04 -1.11
CA PHE A 123 15.61 1.62 -2.42
C PHE A 123 15.59 2.77 -3.45
#